data_AF-A0A956CHI9-F1
#
_entry.id   AF-A0A956CHI9-F1
#
_cell.length_a   1.000
_cell.length_b   1.000
_cell.length_c   1.000
_cell.angle_alpha   90.00
_cell.angle_beta   90.00
_cell.angle_gamma   90.00
#
_symmetry.space_group_name_H-M   'P 1'
#
loop_
_entity.id
_entity.type
_entity.pdbx_description
1 polymer ?
#
loop_
_entity_poly.entity_id
_entity_poly.type
_entity_poly.pdbx_seq_one_letter_code
_entity_poly.pdbx_strand_id
1 'polypeptide(L)'
;MRSQAKGRIRLVAIASGAVLLGAVACAAKVDPPAEQQKVSTQELGTHHRHMHGPVNVIIQEARARADLTAEQAATLTTIQDELGRDRAGRKQLRDKLRKSAVAIVRSGSADSKQFDDSVATAVKAIEERMDRTADALEEIHGTLRPAQRAAVAAGLRARIEEKMGRKDQRHQGRFQQFASELMLSTAQVDALKRIHKELRGENKQLRPSREELLGLVDAFEGESFREALNAFRAKKRGILRDRVKDAGKRTDSVLAIFTPEQRELLADLILEGPRKVLLGEQQQRTAD
;
A
#
# COMPACT_ATOMS: atom_id res chain seq x y z
N MET A 1 -30.34 -6.46 -23.70
CA MET A 1 -29.05 -5.85 -24.12
C MET A 1 -28.17 -5.73 -22.88
N ARG A 2 -27.04 -6.45 -22.85
CA ARG A 2 -26.22 -6.65 -21.65
C ARG A 2 -25.31 -5.45 -21.38
N SER A 3 -25.41 -4.95 -20.14
CA SER A 3 -24.58 -3.94 -19.48
C SER A 3 -23.08 -4.15 -19.70
N GLN A 4 -22.40 -3.16 -20.28
CA GLN A 4 -20.93 -3.10 -20.32
C GLN A 4 -20.39 -2.53 -19.00
N ALA A 5 -19.47 -3.31 -18.42
CA ALA A 5 -18.91 -3.12 -17.10
C ALA A 5 -18.00 -1.89 -16.98
N LYS A 6 -18.31 -1.02 -16.01
CA LYS A 6 -17.43 0.04 -15.51
C LYS A 6 -16.28 -0.55 -14.69
N GLY A 7 -15.25 -1.09 -15.36
CA GLY A 7 -14.02 -1.56 -14.72
C GLY A 7 -13.12 -0.40 -14.29
N ARG A 8 -13.01 -0.13 -12.99
CA ARG A 8 -12.13 0.91 -12.39
C ARG A 8 -10.64 0.57 -12.65
N ILE A 9 -9.94 1.46 -13.36
CA ILE A 9 -8.56 1.29 -13.85
C ILE A 9 -7.56 1.78 -12.79
N ARG A 10 -6.63 0.92 -12.37
CA ARG A 10 -5.47 1.25 -11.51
C ARG A 10 -4.18 0.81 -12.20
N LEU A 11 -3.59 1.69 -13.01
CA LEU A 11 -2.46 1.39 -13.91
C LEU A 11 -1.13 2.04 -13.45
N VAL A 12 -1.21 3.03 -12.57
CA VAL A 12 -0.07 3.87 -12.13
C VAL A 12 0.93 3.14 -11.20
N ALA A 13 0.61 1.93 -10.73
CA ALA A 13 1.45 1.25 -9.73
C ALA A 13 2.76 0.65 -10.26
N ILE A 14 2.90 0.44 -11.59
CA ILE A 14 4.08 -0.23 -12.16
C ILE A 14 5.23 0.76 -12.38
N ALA A 15 4.95 1.96 -12.90
CA ALA A 15 5.96 2.99 -13.11
C ALA A 15 6.24 3.84 -11.86
N SER A 16 5.21 4.25 -11.12
CA SER A 16 5.41 4.99 -9.86
C SER A 16 6.01 4.13 -8.74
N GLY A 17 5.83 2.81 -8.82
CA GLY A 17 6.45 1.86 -7.89
C GLY A 17 7.97 1.75 -8.06
N ALA A 18 8.49 2.03 -9.26
CA ALA A 18 9.92 1.97 -9.55
C ALA A 18 10.63 3.32 -9.34
N VAL A 19 9.94 4.45 -9.60
CA VAL A 19 10.57 5.78 -9.58
C VAL A 19 10.53 6.48 -8.21
N LEU A 20 9.70 6.07 -7.23
CA LEU A 20 9.80 6.55 -5.83
C LEU A 20 9.17 5.68 -4.73
N LEU A 21 8.38 4.65 -5.05
CA LEU A 21 7.42 4.09 -4.07
C LEU A 21 7.49 2.58 -3.86
N GLY A 22 8.63 1.95 -4.08
CA GLY A 22 8.83 0.54 -3.71
C GLY A 22 8.52 0.26 -2.23
N ALA A 23 8.78 1.23 -1.36
CA ALA A 23 8.47 1.18 0.07
C ALA A 23 7.01 1.58 0.41
N VAL A 24 6.44 2.57 -0.28
CA VAL A 24 5.08 3.08 0.03
C VAL A 24 3.98 2.22 -0.60
N ALA A 25 4.27 1.47 -1.67
CA ALA A 25 3.31 0.58 -2.33
C ALA A 25 2.87 -0.61 -1.46
N CYS A 26 3.62 -0.95 -0.40
CA CYS A 26 3.19 -1.94 0.60
C CYS A 26 2.19 -1.37 1.63
N ALA A 27 2.07 -0.05 1.77
CA ALA A 27 1.13 0.60 2.68
C ALA A 27 -0.14 1.15 2.00
N ALA A 28 -0.17 1.25 0.67
CA ALA A 28 -1.26 1.91 -0.06
C ALA A 28 -1.76 1.07 -1.26
N LYS A 29 -2.47 -0.02 -0.98
CA LYS A 29 -3.50 -0.50 -1.93
C LYS A 29 -4.83 0.18 -1.58
N VAL A 30 -5.11 1.40 -2.07
CA VAL A 30 -6.47 2.00 -1.98
C VAL A 30 -6.85 2.73 -3.26
N ASP A 31 -8.13 2.64 -3.61
CA ASP A 31 -8.85 3.20 -4.77
C ASP A 31 -8.83 4.75 -4.83
N PRO A 32 -9.19 5.32 -6.01
CA PRO A 32 -9.38 6.77 -6.21
C PRO A 32 -10.42 7.39 -5.25
N PRO A 33 -10.40 8.73 -5.08
CA PRO A 33 -11.31 9.44 -4.18
C PRO A 33 -12.78 9.19 -4.56
N ALA A 34 -13.61 8.93 -3.54
CA ALA A 34 -15.06 8.92 -3.70
C ALA A 34 -15.55 10.37 -3.87
N GLU A 35 -16.30 10.62 -4.94
CA GLU A 35 -17.17 11.79 -5.02
C GLU A 35 -18.21 11.72 -3.90
N GLN A 36 -18.47 12.89 -3.32
CA GLN A 36 -19.43 13.08 -2.23
C GLN A 36 -20.85 12.79 -2.75
N GLN A 37 -21.38 11.60 -2.47
CA GLN A 37 -22.83 11.40 -2.48
C GLN A 37 -23.38 11.72 -1.10
N LYS A 38 -24.10 12.84 -0.99
CA LYS A 38 -25.03 13.12 0.11
C LYS A 38 -26.25 12.22 -0.04
N VAL A 39 -26.41 11.15 0.74
CA VAL A 39 -27.72 10.55 1.04
C VAL A 39 -27.73 9.83 2.40
N SER A 40 -28.72 10.22 3.21
CA SER A 40 -29.53 9.49 4.20
C SER A 40 -28.90 8.54 5.23
N THR A 41 -29.11 8.88 6.50
CA THR A 41 -29.02 8.02 7.68
C THR A 41 -30.18 7.01 7.72
N GLN A 42 -30.12 5.93 6.92
CA GLN A 42 -30.85 4.69 7.20
C GLN A 42 -30.39 3.60 6.23
N GLU A 43 -29.42 2.78 6.68
CA GLU A 43 -29.20 1.37 6.33
C GLU A 43 -27.82 0.95 6.86
N LEU A 44 -27.79 0.63 8.15
CA LEU A 44 -26.71 -0.10 8.81
C LEU A 44 -26.76 -1.55 8.32
N GLY A 45 -26.19 -1.83 7.15
CA GLY A 45 -26.19 -3.18 6.62
C GLY A 45 -25.44 -3.30 5.31
N THR A 46 -24.27 -3.94 5.38
CA THR A 46 -23.52 -4.57 4.27
C THR A 46 -22.60 -3.69 3.39
N HIS A 47 -21.35 -4.17 3.28
CA HIS A 47 -20.33 -3.83 2.28
C HIS A 47 -19.44 -2.60 2.48
N HIS A 48 -18.98 -2.44 3.72
CA HIS A 48 -17.73 -1.77 3.99
C HIS A 48 -16.52 -2.65 3.62
N ARG A 49 -16.13 -2.66 2.34
CA ARG A 49 -14.80 -3.16 1.91
C ARG A 49 -13.72 -2.16 2.39
N HIS A 50 -13.51 -2.12 3.71
CA HIS A 50 -12.56 -1.22 4.36
C HIS A 50 -11.20 -1.88 4.53
N MET A 51 -10.17 -1.06 4.38
CA MET A 51 -8.77 -1.43 4.24
C MET A 51 -8.24 -2.22 5.44
N HIS A 52 -7.81 -3.46 5.19
CA HIS A 52 -7.26 -4.34 6.23
C HIS A 52 -5.78 -4.05 6.48
N GLY A 53 -5.50 -2.97 7.22
CA GLY A 53 -4.25 -2.87 7.99
C GLY A 53 -4.21 -3.94 9.09
N PRO A 54 -3.04 -4.34 9.61
CA PRO A 54 -2.91 -5.41 10.60
C PRO A 54 -3.79 -5.17 11.84
N VAL A 55 -3.82 -3.95 12.37
CA VAL A 55 -4.69 -3.58 13.51
C VAL A 55 -6.17 -3.87 13.24
N ASN A 56 -6.69 -3.46 12.08
CA ASN A 56 -8.08 -3.73 11.72
C ASN A 56 -8.38 -5.21 11.58
N VAL A 57 -7.40 -6.02 11.16
CA VAL A 57 -7.57 -7.49 11.10
C VAL A 57 -7.69 -8.05 12.51
N ILE A 58 -6.83 -7.65 13.44
CA ILE A 58 -6.91 -8.13 14.82
C ILE A 58 -8.20 -7.68 15.50
N ILE A 59 -8.61 -6.42 15.33
CA ILE A 59 -9.88 -5.91 15.88
C ILE A 59 -11.08 -6.70 15.32
N GLN A 60 -11.06 -7.05 14.02
CA GLN A 60 -12.10 -7.88 13.42
C GLN A 60 -12.15 -9.28 14.05
N GLU A 61 -11.01 -9.94 14.21
CA GLU A 61 -10.97 -11.25 14.85
C GLU A 61 -11.37 -11.17 16.33
N ALA A 62 -10.95 -10.12 17.06
CA ALA A 62 -11.35 -9.88 18.44
C ALA A 62 -12.87 -9.73 18.58
N ARG A 63 -13.50 -8.89 17.75
CA ARG A 63 -14.96 -8.72 17.74
C ARG A 63 -15.69 -10.01 17.37
N ALA A 64 -15.10 -10.85 16.52
CA ALA A 64 -15.74 -12.08 16.05
C ALA A 64 -15.61 -13.25 17.03
N ARG A 65 -14.59 -13.27 17.90
CA ARG A 65 -14.19 -14.49 18.62
C ARG A 65 -13.91 -14.32 20.12
N ALA A 66 -13.74 -13.10 20.61
CA ALA A 66 -13.08 -12.87 21.90
C ALA A 66 -14.02 -12.46 23.04
N ASP A 67 -15.35 -12.62 22.92
CA ASP A 67 -16.34 -12.29 23.96
C ASP A 67 -15.98 -11.02 24.74
N LEU A 68 -15.89 -9.91 24.00
CA LEU A 68 -15.37 -8.63 24.51
C LEU A 68 -16.35 -8.02 25.52
N THR A 69 -15.81 -7.40 26.57
CA THR A 69 -16.61 -6.51 27.42
C THR A 69 -16.95 -5.22 26.66
N ALA A 70 -17.95 -4.47 27.14
CA ALA A 70 -18.30 -3.17 26.57
C ALA A 70 -17.10 -2.20 26.58
N GLU A 71 -16.32 -2.19 27.67
CA GLU A 71 -15.12 -1.37 27.81
C GLU A 71 -14.04 -1.78 26.79
N GLN A 72 -13.74 -3.07 26.65
CA GLN A 72 -12.79 -3.56 25.66
C GLN A 72 -13.21 -3.17 24.24
N ALA A 73 -14.49 -3.34 23.90
CA ALA A 73 -15.02 -2.98 22.59
C ALA A 73 -14.92 -1.46 22.32
N ALA A 74 -15.14 -0.63 23.34
CA ALA A 74 -14.95 0.82 23.26
C ALA A 74 -13.48 1.17 23.00
N THR A 75 -12.54 0.59 23.75
CA THR A 75 -11.10 0.79 23.56
C THR A 75 -10.66 0.41 22.15
N LEU A 76 -11.06 -0.76 21.64
CA LEU A 76 -10.72 -1.18 20.27
C LEU A 76 -11.27 -0.20 19.21
N THR A 77 -12.42 0.40 19.46
CA THR A 77 -13.02 1.41 18.57
C THR A 77 -12.21 2.70 18.58
N THR A 78 -11.80 3.18 19.76
CA THR A 78 -10.92 4.35 19.92
C THR A 78 -9.60 4.16 19.17
N ILE A 79 -8.93 3.01 19.34
CA ILE A 79 -7.69 2.68 18.62
C ILE A 79 -7.90 2.74 17.09
N GLN A 80 -9.01 2.17 16.61
CA GLN A 80 -9.34 2.16 15.18
C GLN A 80 -9.53 3.59 14.64
N ASP A 81 -10.21 4.44 15.40
CA ASP A 81 -10.46 5.82 15.03
C ASP A 81 -9.17 6.64 15.03
N GLU A 82 -8.29 6.44 16.01
CA GLU A 82 -6.99 7.11 16.12
C GLU A 82 -6.08 6.88 14.92
N LEU A 83 -5.96 5.62 14.49
CA LEU A 83 -5.25 5.26 13.26
C LEU A 83 -5.95 5.81 12.00
N GLY A 84 -7.24 6.14 12.13
CA GLY A 84 -8.06 6.79 11.11
C GLY A 84 -7.88 8.30 11.03
N ARG A 85 -7.62 9.01 12.14
CA ARG A 85 -7.61 10.50 12.19
C ARG A 85 -6.61 11.13 11.21
N ASP A 86 -5.45 10.51 11.01
CA ASP A 86 -4.41 10.98 10.09
C ASP A 86 -4.66 10.58 8.60
N ARG A 87 -5.92 10.55 8.16
CA ARG A 87 -6.21 10.30 6.73
C ARG A 87 -5.80 11.49 5.86
N ALA A 88 -6.07 12.71 6.33
CA ALA A 88 -5.79 13.94 5.58
C ALA A 88 -4.27 14.20 5.42
N GLY A 89 -3.49 14.09 6.51
CA GLY A 89 -2.03 14.24 6.46
C GLY A 89 -1.39 13.21 5.54
N ARG A 90 -1.81 11.94 5.63
CA ARG A 90 -1.37 10.90 4.67
C ARG A 90 -1.75 11.23 3.22
N LYS A 91 -2.91 11.83 2.97
CA LYS A 91 -3.30 12.25 1.61
C LYS A 91 -2.38 13.35 1.09
N GLN A 92 -2.12 14.38 1.90
CA GLN A 92 -1.22 15.47 1.56
C GLN A 92 0.21 14.96 1.30
N LEU A 93 0.72 14.06 2.14
CA LEU A 93 2.02 13.43 1.93
C LEU A 93 2.06 12.67 0.60
N ARG A 94 1.04 11.85 0.29
CA ARG A 94 0.95 11.15 -0.99
C ARG A 94 0.94 12.12 -2.17
N ASP A 95 0.18 13.21 -2.06
CA ASP A 95 0.11 14.24 -3.11
C ASP A 95 1.46 14.94 -3.29
N LYS A 96 2.19 15.24 -2.21
CA LYS A 96 3.56 15.78 -2.25
C LYS A 96 4.54 14.82 -2.91
N LEU A 97 4.57 13.55 -2.49
CA LEU A 97 5.45 12.53 -3.06
C LEU A 97 5.13 12.28 -4.55
N ARG A 98 3.84 12.30 -4.92
CA ARG A 98 3.41 12.19 -6.31
C ARG A 98 3.92 13.34 -7.17
N LYS A 99 3.78 14.59 -6.71
CA LYS A 99 4.32 15.77 -7.42
C LYS A 99 5.84 15.70 -7.57
N SER A 100 6.54 15.23 -6.53
CA SER A 100 7.99 15.02 -6.62
C SER A 100 8.34 13.98 -7.68
N ALA A 101 7.63 12.85 -7.71
CA ALA A 101 7.83 11.81 -8.71
C ALA A 101 7.69 12.31 -10.15
N VAL A 102 6.71 13.17 -10.40
CA VAL A 102 6.52 13.81 -11.70
C VAL A 102 7.74 14.64 -12.09
N ALA A 103 8.25 15.46 -11.17
CA ALA A 103 9.43 16.28 -11.43
C ALA A 103 10.67 15.43 -11.75
N ILE A 104 10.87 14.34 -11.01
CA ILE A 104 11.99 13.39 -11.19
C ILE A 104 11.88 12.61 -12.50
N VAL A 105 10.66 12.21 -12.89
CA VAL A 105 10.43 11.58 -14.20
C VAL A 105 10.78 12.55 -15.32
N ARG A 106 10.28 13.79 -15.26
CA ARG A 106 10.54 14.80 -16.29
C ARG A 106 12.02 15.16 -16.41
N SER A 107 12.71 15.35 -15.27
CA SER A 107 14.16 15.59 -15.27
C SER A 107 14.96 14.41 -15.81
N GLY A 108 14.41 13.19 -15.77
CA GLY A 108 15.10 11.97 -16.18
C GLY A 108 16.20 11.53 -15.22
N SER A 109 16.27 12.12 -14.02
CA SER A 109 17.31 11.85 -13.03
C SER A 109 16.78 11.99 -11.60
N ALA A 110 17.17 11.05 -10.75
CA ALA A 110 17.01 11.06 -9.30
C ALA A 110 18.18 11.74 -8.58
N ASP A 111 19.22 12.18 -9.29
CA ASP A 111 20.34 12.94 -8.73
C ASP A 111 19.92 14.40 -8.44
N SER A 112 19.11 14.56 -7.40
CA SER A 112 18.68 15.87 -6.93
C SER A 112 18.42 15.84 -5.44
N LYS A 113 18.74 16.96 -4.77
CA LYS A 113 18.38 17.17 -3.37
C LYS A 113 16.87 16.96 -3.13
N GLN A 114 16.03 17.32 -4.11
CA GLN A 114 14.58 17.14 -4.03
C GLN A 114 14.18 15.65 -3.95
N PHE A 115 14.86 14.77 -4.69
CA PHE A 115 14.64 13.33 -4.62
C PHE A 115 14.98 12.82 -3.22
N ASP A 116 16.17 13.15 -2.70
CA ASP A 116 16.64 12.72 -1.38
C ASP A 116 15.70 13.19 -0.26
N ASP A 117 15.29 14.47 -0.29
CA ASP A 117 14.34 15.04 0.67
C ASP A 117 12.99 14.31 0.62
N SER A 118 12.53 13.94 -0.58
CA SER A 118 11.26 13.23 -0.79
C SER A 118 11.32 11.80 -0.26
N VAL A 119 12.42 11.11 -0.52
CA VAL A 119 12.69 9.76 -0.04
C VAL A 119 12.82 9.73 1.49
N ALA A 120 13.57 10.66 2.08
CA ALA A 120 13.71 10.80 3.52
C ALA A 120 12.34 11.07 4.18
N THR A 121 11.53 11.97 3.61
CA THR A 121 10.17 12.23 4.07
C THR A 121 9.30 10.97 4.03
N ALA A 122 9.37 10.20 2.94
CA ALA A 122 8.60 8.96 2.79
C ALA A 122 9.02 7.88 3.80
N VAL A 123 10.33 7.69 4.01
CA VAL A 123 10.86 6.74 5.01
C VAL A 123 10.37 7.11 6.40
N LYS A 124 10.56 8.37 6.79
CA LYS A 124 10.13 8.85 8.11
C LYS A 124 8.64 8.58 8.36
N ALA A 125 7.79 8.90 7.40
CA ALA A 125 6.35 8.67 7.53
C ALA A 125 5.97 7.17 7.58
N ILE A 126 6.71 6.29 6.89
CA ILE A 126 6.54 4.85 7.02
C ILE A 126 6.95 4.39 8.42
N GLU A 127 8.11 4.83 8.91
CA GLU A 127 8.63 4.45 10.23
C GLU A 127 7.71 4.92 11.37
N GLU A 128 7.22 6.17 11.32
CA GLU A 128 6.24 6.71 12.26
C GLU A 128 4.92 5.92 12.23
N ARG A 129 4.50 5.46 11.04
CA ARG A 129 3.33 4.60 10.92
C ARG A 129 3.58 3.20 11.47
N MET A 130 4.77 2.66 11.30
CA MET A 130 5.16 1.38 11.92
C MET A 130 5.13 1.49 13.44
N ASP A 131 5.57 2.61 14.01
CA ASP A 131 5.48 2.88 15.46
C ASP A 131 4.03 2.92 15.94
N ARG A 132 3.21 3.82 15.38
CA ARG A 132 1.79 3.91 15.77
C ARG A 132 1.04 2.60 15.60
N THR A 133 1.39 1.81 14.58
CA THR A 133 0.79 0.48 14.38
C THR A 133 1.26 -0.49 15.47
N ALA A 134 2.53 -0.45 15.85
CA ALA A 134 3.07 -1.31 16.90
C ALA A 134 2.44 -0.98 18.26
N ASP A 135 2.37 0.31 18.61
CA ASP A 135 1.78 0.78 19.86
C ASP A 135 0.30 0.36 19.95
N ALA A 136 -0.46 0.52 18.87
CA ALA A 136 -1.84 0.06 18.80
C ALA A 136 -1.98 -1.46 18.94
N LEU A 137 -1.07 -2.25 18.36
CA LEU A 137 -1.09 -3.71 18.51
C LEU A 137 -0.77 -4.12 19.95
N GLU A 138 0.17 -3.44 20.59
CA GLU A 138 0.53 -3.65 22.00
C GLU A 138 -0.65 -3.29 22.93
N GLU A 139 -1.33 -2.18 22.69
CA GLU A 139 -2.51 -1.78 23.46
C GLU A 139 -3.67 -2.78 23.30
N ILE A 140 -3.90 -3.29 22.09
CA ILE A 140 -4.88 -4.36 21.85
C ILE A 140 -4.50 -5.61 22.64
N HIS A 141 -3.23 -6.01 22.60
CA HIS A 141 -2.74 -7.18 23.33
C HIS A 141 -2.96 -7.03 24.85
N GLY A 142 -2.59 -5.89 25.43
CA GLY A 142 -2.79 -5.59 26.85
C GLY A 142 -4.26 -5.44 27.27
N THR A 143 -5.14 -5.04 26.34
CA THR A 143 -6.59 -4.95 26.59
C THR A 143 -7.26 -6.32 26.68
N LEU A 144 -6.72 -7.33 25.99
CA LEU A 144 -7.31 -8.67 25.90
C LEU A 144 -6.79 -9.60 26.99
N ARG A 145 -7.71 -10.33 27.62
CA ARG A 145 -7.37 -11.41 28.57
C ARG A 145 -6.65 -12.56 27.84
N PRO A 146 -5.86 -13.40 28.54
CA PRO A 146 -5.14 -14.53 27.91
C PRO A 146 -6.03 -15.43 27.03
N ALA A 147 -7.21 -15.83 27.53
CA ALA A 147 -8.15 -16.66 26.77
C ALA A 147 -8.67 -15.95 25.50
N GLN A 148 -8.85 -14.62 25.56
CA GLN A 148 -9.27 -13.80 24.43
C GLN A 148 -8.15 -13.68 23.38
N ARG A 149 -6.90 -13.50 23.83
CA ARG A 149 -5.71 -13.51 22.95
C ARG A 149 -5.58 -14.84 22.19
N ALA A 150 -5.78 -15.97 22.87
CA ALA A 150 -5.76 -17.30 22.25
C ALA A 150 -6.86 -17.48 21.18
N ALA A 151 -8.09 -17.04 21.46
CA ALA A 151 -9.20 -17.11 20.50
C ALA A 151 -8.93 -16.25 19.24
N VAL A 152 -8.36 -15.06 19.43
CA VAL A 152 -7.93 -14.18 18.33
C VAL A 152 -6.80 -14.81 17.54
N ALA A 153 -5.78 -15.34 18.21
CA ALA A 153 -4.64 -15.99 17.57
C ALA A 153 -5.07 -17.16 16.67
N ALA A 154 -6.00 -18.01 17.14
CA ALA A 154 -6.57 -19.09 16.34
C ALA A 154 -7.23 -18.58 15.04
N GLY A 155 -8.00 -17.49 15.12
CA GLY A 155 -8.60 -16.83 13.96
C GLY A 155 -7.56 -16.27 12.98
N LEU A 156 -6.52 -15.63 13.51
CA LEU A 156 -5.42 -15.09 12.71
C LEU A 156 -4.64 -16.19 11.98
N ARG A 157 -4.34 -17.32 12.63
CA ARG A 157 -3.69 -18.48 11.99
C ARG A 157 -4.51 -18.98 10.80
N ALA A 158 -5.80 -19.22 11.01
CA ALA A 158 -6.70 -19.68 9.94
C ALA A 158 -6.71 -18.71 8.74
N ARG A 159 -6.77 -17.40 9.02
CA ARG A 159 -6.73 -16.37 7.97
C ARG A 159 -5.38 -16.32 7.24
N ILE A 160 -4.26 -16.52 7.94
CA ILE A 160 -2.93 -16.57 7.32
C ILE A 160 -2.85 -17.75 6.35
N GLU A 161 -3.29 -18.95 6.77
CA GLU A 161 -3.30 -20.13 5.91
C GLU A 161 -4.17 -19.94 4.67
N GLU A 162 -5.40 -19.45 4.86
CA GLU A 162 -6.32 -19.19 3.75
C GLU A 162 -5.72 -18.20 2.74
N LYS A 163 -5.10 -17.12 3.23
CA LYS A 163 -4.59 -16.05 2.38
C LYS A 163 -3.29 -16.44 1.67
N MET A 164 -2.40 -17.16 2.34
CA MET A 164 -1.09 -17.53 1.80
C MET A 164 -1.15 -18.81 0.95
N GLY A 165 -2.17 -19.66 1.13
CA GLY A 165 -2.43 -20.83 0.28
C GLY A 165 -3.05 -20.51 -1.09
N ARG A 166 -3.61 -19.30 -1.28
CA ARG A 166 -4.15 -18.87 -2.58
C ARG A 166 -3.01 -18.63 -3.58
N LYS A 167 -2.93 -19.47 -4.62
CA LYS A 167 -2.06 -19.21 -5.78
C LYS A 167 -2.45 -17.85 -6.38
N ASP A 168 -1.48 -16.95 -6.44
CA ASP A 168 -1.58 -15.62 -7.05
C ASP A 168 -1.98 -15.76 -8.54
N GLN A 169 -3.28 -15.83 -8.85
CA GLN A 169 -3.81 -15.60 -10.20
C GLN A 169 -3.62 -14.12 -10.54
N ARG A 170 -2.38 -13.71 -10.82
CA ARG A 170 -2.04 -12.31 -11.02
C ARG A 170 -2.14 -11.92 -12.49
N HIS A 171 -2.85 -10.81 -12.67
CA HIS A 171 -3.10 -10.04 -13.88
C HIS A 171 -1.86 -9.81 -14.76
N GLN A 172 -1.55 -10.73 -15.69
CA GLN A 172 -0.54 -10.49 -16.73
C GLN A 172 -0.94 -9.34 -17.67
N GLY A 173 -2.25 -9.15 -17.93
CA GLY A 173 -2.73 -8.16 -18.89
C GLY A 173 -2.41 -6.69 -18.57
N ARG A 174 -2.13 -6.33 -17.31
CA ARG A 174 -1.92 -4.92 -16.92
C ARG A 174 -0.58 -4.35 -17.38
N PHE A 175 0.47 -5.17 -17.39
CA PHE A 175 1.78 -4.71 -17.83
C PHE A 175 1.78 -4.44 -19.34
N GLN A 176 1.06 -5.25 -20.10
CA GLN A 176 0.97 -5.13 -21.55
C GLN A 176 0.18 -3.88 -21.96
N GLN A 177 -0.89 -3.56 -21.22
CA GLN A 177 -1.59 -2.29 -21.38
C GLN A 177 -0.66 -1.10 -21.12
N PHE A 178 0.07 -1.09 -20.00
CA PHE A 178 1.04 -0.03 -19.68
C PHE A 178 2.11 0.16 -20.77
N ALA A 179 2.66 -0.94 -21.28
CA ALA A 179 3.65 -0.89 -22.36
C ALA A 179 3.08 -0.27 -23.64
N SER A 180 1.82 -0.60 -23.98
CA SER A 180 1.13 -0.02 -25.12
C SER A 180 0.86 1.47 -24.93
N GLU A 181 0.44 1.89 -23.73
CA GLU A 181 0.13 3.29 -23.43
C GLU A 181 1.37 4.20 -23.53
N LEU A 182 2.54 3.70 -23.16
CA LEU A 182 3.81 4.43 -23.31
C LEU A 182 4.52 4.18 -24.64
N MET A 183 3.89 3.46 -25.58
CA MET A 183 4.47 3.09 -26.87
C MET A 183 5.87 2.48 -26.73
N LEU A 184 6.05 1.59 -25.76
CA LEU A 184 7.35 0.99 -25.48
C LEU A 184 7.74 -0.02 -26.55
N SER A 185 9.00 0.03 -26.99
CA SER A 185 9.56 -1.01 -27.84
C SER A 185 9.68 -2.35 -27.10
N THR A 186 9.79 -3.45 -27.85
CA THR A 186 10.00 -4.79 -27.25
C THR A 186 11.26 -4.82 -26.37
N ALA A 187 12.33 -4.14 -26.79
CA ALA A 187 13.55 -4.03 -26.02
C ALA A 187 13.36 -3.27 -24.69
N GLN A 188 12.63 -2.16 -24.71
CA GLN A 188 12.29 -1.38 -23.50
C GLN A 188 11.41 -2.21 -22.55
N VAL A 189 10.43 -2.93 -23.10
CA VAL A 189 9.57 -3.84 -22.35
C VAL A 189 10.37 -4.92 -21.63
N ASP A 190 11.32 -5.55 -22.32
CA ASP A 190 12.13 -6.62 -21.73
C ASP A 190 13.15 -6.08 -20.71
N ALA A 191 13.70 -4.89 -20.94
CA ALA A 191 14.50 -4.18 -19.94
C ALA A 191 13.70 -3.90 -18.66
N LEU A 192 12.47 -3.37 -18.79
CA LEU A 192 11.59 -3.12 -17.64
C LEU A 192 11.21 -4.40 -16.91
N LYS A 193 10.94 -5.51 -17.62
CA LYS A 193 10.66 -6.81 -16.97
C LYS A 193 11.84 -7.30 -16.15
N ARG A 194 13.08 -7.14 -16.62
CA ARG A 194 14.29 -7.51 -15.88
C ARG A 194 14.41 -6.71 -14.60
N ILE A 195 14.37 -5.38 -14.69
CA ILE A 195 14.41 -4.49 -13.50
C ILE A 195 13.24 -4.81 -12.55
N HIS A 196 12.03 -5.02 -13.09
CA HIS A 196 10.87 -5.37 -12.28
C HIS A 196 11.06 -6.70 -11.52
N LYS A 197 11.71 -7.71 -12.14
CA LYS A 197 12.00 -8.99 -11.49
C LYS A 197 12.96 -8.81 -10.31
N GLU A 198 13.99 -8.01 -10.47
CA GLU A 198 14.95 -7.65 -9.40
C GLU A 198 14.23 -6.92 -8.26
N LEU A 199 13.51 -5.84 -8.58
CA LEU A 199 12.69 -5.08 -7.61
C LEU A 199 11.64 -5.95 -6.92
N ARG A 200 11.08 -6.95 -7.60
CA ARG A 200 10.12 -7.89 -7.01
C ARG A 200 10.77 -8.80 -5.97
N GLY A 201 12.03 -9.19 -6.16
CA GLY A 201 12.81 -9.95 -5.18
C GLY A 201 12.94 -9.18 -3.87
N GLU A 202 13.35 -7.93 -3.95
CA GLU A 202 13.45 -7.02 -2.78
C GLU A 202 12.10 -6.80 -2.10
N ASN A 203 11.03 -6.57 -2.89
CA ASN A 203 9.68 -6.38 -2.36
C ASN A 203 9.17 -7.57 -1.53
N LYS A 204 9.65 -8.80 -1.81
CA LYS A 204 9.29 -9.97 -1.00
C LYS A 204 9.86 -9.89 0.41
N GLN A 205 11.01 -9.24 0.60
CA GLN A 205 11.66 -9.12 1.92
C GLN A 205 10.91 -8.15 2.86
N LEU A 206 10.34 -7.07 2.32
CA LEU A 206 9.51 -6.14 3.09
C LEU A 206 8.16 -6.74 3.48
N ARG A 207 7.63 -7.65 2.67
CA ARG A 207 6.41 -8.36 3.04
C ARG A 207 6.72 -9.34 4.17
N PRO A 208 5.86 -9.45 5.18
CA PRO A 208 5.96 -10.53 6.15
C PRO A 208 5.89 -11.88 5.42
N SER A 209 6.79 -12.81 5.73
CA SER A 209 6.64 -14.21 5.30
C SER A 209 5.51 -14.88 6.10
N ARG A 210 5.11 -16.08 5.68
CA ARG A 210 4.12 -16.87 6.44
C ARG A 210 4.64 -17.18 7.84
N GLU A 211 5.91 -17.57 7.93
CA GLU A 211 6.60 -17.92 9.18
C GLU A 211 6.72 -16.71 10.10
N GLU A 212 7.06 -15.54 9.57
CA GLU A 212 7.10 -14.29 10.36
C GLU A 212 5.72 -13.91 10.92
N LEU A 213 4.65 -14.09 10.13
CA LEU A 213 3.29 -13.82 10.61
C LEU A 213 2.83 -14.82 11.66
N LEU A 214 3.09 -16.12 11.45
CA LEU A 214 2.76 -17.16 12.42
C LEU A 214 3.51 -16.95 13.74
N GLY A 215 4.82 -16.66 13.68
CA GLY A 215 5.60 -16.37 14.89
C GLY A 215 5.11 -15.14 15.65
N LEU A 216 4.63 -14.09 14.95
CA LEU A 216 3.97 -12.95 15.61
C LEU A 216 2.64 -13.32 16.25
N VAL A 217 1.86 -14.22 15.63
CA VAL A 217 0.59 -14.70 16.19
C VAL A 217 0.82 -15.57 17.42
N ASP A 218 1.83 -16.43 17.39
CA ASP A 218 2.22 -17.25 18.55
C ASP A 218 2.68 -16.35 19.70
N ALA A 219 3.48 -15.31 19.41
CA ALA A 219 3.87 -14.32 20.42
C ALA A 219 2.68 -13.51 20.94
N PHE A 220 1.68 -13.19 20.09
CA PHE A 220 0.46 -12.48 20.48
C PHE A 220 -0.41 -13.30 21.44
N GLU A 221 -0.42 -14.62 21.29
CA GLU A 221 -1.10 -15.51 22.23
C GLU A 221 -0.41 -15.53 23.60
N GLY A 222 0.92 -15.42 23.63
CA GLY A 222 1.74 -15.37 24.84
C GLY A 222 1.98 -13.97 25.41
N GLU A 223 2.92 -13.88 26.34
CA GLU A 223 3.33 -12.63 27.00
C GLU A 223 4.51 -11.92 26.32
N SER A 224 5.25 -12.62 25.45
CA SER A 224 6.44 -12.07 24.76
C SER A 224 6.10 -11.30 23.47
N PHE A 225 4.87 -10.78 23.36
CA PHE A 225 4.39 -10.16 22.12
C PHE A 225 5.18 -8.90 21.79
N ARG A 226 5.46 -8.07 22.81
CA ARG A 226 6.15 -6.79 22.63
C ARG A 226 7.56 -6.99 22.09
N GLU A 227 8.31 -7.95 22.64
CA GLU A 227 9.65 -8.29 22.20
C GLU A 227 9.63 -8.78 20.74
N ALA A 228 8.71 -9.69 20.41
CA ALA A 228 8.57 -10.22 19.06
C ALA A 228 8.21 -9.12 18.05
N LEU A 229 7.28 -8.24 18.40
CA LEU A 229 6.85 -7.11 17.58
C LEU A 229 7.98 -6.11 17.35
N ASN A 230 8.77 -5.81 18.39
CA ASN A 230 9.94 -4.94 18.31
C ASN A 230 11.03 -5.53 17.40
N ALA A 231 11.34 -6.81 17.56
CA ALA A 231 12.32 -7.51 16.72
C ALA A 231 11.86 -7.51 15.25
N PHE A 232 10.59 -7.81 15.00
CA PHE A 232 9.99 -7.75 13.67
C PHE A 232 10.09 -6.35 13.07
N ARG A 233 9.73 -5.30 13.83
CA ARG A 233 9.80 -3.90 13.40
C ARG A 233 11.23 -3.49 13.06
N ALA A 234 12.20 -3.82 13.92
CA ALA A 234 13.61 -3.51 13.70
C ALA A 234 14.13 -4.16 12.41
N LYS A 235 13.82 -5.45 12.20
CA LYS A 235 14.15 -6.16 10.95
C LYS A 235 13.57 -5.46 9.72
N LYS A 236 12.27 -5.12 9.73
CA LYS A 236 11.61 -4.48 8.58
C LYS A 236 12.12 -3.06 8.32
N ARG A 237 12.53 -2.32 9.36
CA ARG A 237 13.21 -1.03 9.23
C ARG A 237 14.57 -1.15 8.56
N GLY A 238 15.38 -2.13 8.97
CA GLY A 238 16.67 -2.40 8.32
C GLY A 238 16.50 -2.60 6.82
N ILE A 239 15.60 -3.52 6.44
CA ILE A 239 15.29 -3.80 5.02
C ILE A 239 14.79 -2.55 4.28
N LEU A 240 13.91 -1.75 4.91
CA LEU A 240 13.41 -0.50 4.33
C LEU A 240 14.54 0.49 4.06
N ARG A 241 15.42 0.71 5.04
CA ARG A 241 16.55 1.64 4.94
C ARG A 241 17.57 1.18 3.90
N ASP A 242 17.94 -0.10 3.92
CA ASP A 242 18.87 -0.68 2.95
C ASP A 242 18.33 -0.54 1.54
N ARG A 243 17.03 -0.79 1.36
CA ARG A 243 16.39 -0.53 0.08
C ARG A 243 16.53 0.93 -0.31
N VAL A 244 16.25 1.86 0.59
CA VAL A 244 16.24 3.28 0.24
C VAL A 244 17.63 3.81 -0.16
N LYS A 245 18.73 3.23 0.33
CA LYS A 245 20.10 3.61 -0.06
C LYS A 245 20.33 3.59 -1.58
N ASP A 246 19.75 2.62 -2.28
CA ASP A 246 19.89 2.48 -3.74
C ASP A 246 18.66 2.98 -4.52
N ALA A 247 17.78 3.77 -3.89
CA ALA A 247 16.56 4.26 -4.55
C ALA A 247 16.87 5.16 -5.76
N GLY A 248 17.88 6.04 -5.65
CA GLY A 248 18.28 6.93 -6.75
C GLY A 248 18.79 6.15 -7.96
N LYS A 249 19.81 5.31 -7.77
CA LYS A 249 20.40 4.46 -8.84
C LYS A 249 19.36 3.62 -9.58
N ARG A 250 18.42 3.02 -8.86
CA ARG A 250 17.35 2.21 -9.48
C ARG A 250 16.35 3.08 -10.23
N THR A 251 16.07 4.27 -9.73
CA THR A 251 15.24 5.25 -10.44
C THR A 251 15.91 5.66 -11.74
N ASP A 252 17.19 6.02 -11.71
CA ASP A 252 17.95 6.39 -12.91
C ASP A 252 18.02 5.24 -13.93
N SER A 253 18.24 4.02 -13.47
CA SER A 253 18.25 2.82 -14.33
C SER A 253 16.91 2.62 -15.05
N VAL A 254 15.80 2.96 -14.41
CA VAL A 254 14.46 2.88 -15.00
C VAL A 254 14.22 4.06 -15.95
N LEU A 255 14.59 5.28 -15.55
CA LEU A 255 14.40 6.48 -16.37
C LEU A 255 15.24 6.44 -17.66
N ALA A 256 16.42 5.81 -17.62
CA ALA A 256 17.27 5.59 -18.78
C ALA A 256 16.64 4.70 -19.87
N ILE A 257 15.60 3.93 -19.54
CA ILE A 257 14.87 3.12 -20.54
C ILE A 257 13.97 4.00 -21.41
N PHE A 258 13.44 5.09 -20.87
CA PHE A 258 12.44 5.93 -21.53
C PHE A 258 13.10 7.09 -22.30
N THR A 259 12.57 7.40 -23.47
CA THR A 259 12.92 8.66 -24.16
C THR A 259 12.37 9.87 -23.40
N PRO A 260 12.87 11.10 -23.65
CA PRO A 260 12.33 12.31 -23.05
C PRO A 260 10.80 12.44 -23.20
N GLU A 261 10.26 12.15 -24.39
CA GLU A 261 8.83 12.22 -24.70
C GLU A 261 8.03 11.17 -23.90
N GLN A 262 8.56 9.95 -23.77
CA GLN A 262 7.96 8.89 -22.95
C GLN A 262 7.97 9.25 -21.47
N ARG A 263 8.99 9.98 -21.00
CA ARG A 263 9.05 10.49 -19.62
C ARG A 263 7.99 11.55 -19.38
N GLU A 264 7.79 12.49 -20.29
CA GLU A 264 6.70 13.47 -20.18
C GLU A 264 5.33 12.78 -20.11
N LEU A 265 5.06 11.84 -21.02
CA LEU A 265 3.82 11.07 -21.00
C LEU A 265 3.65 10.28 -19.68
N LEU A 266 4.72 9.66 -19.19
CA LEU A 266 4.70 8.98 -17.91
C LEU A 266 4.40 9.94 -16.75
N ALA A 267 4.96 11.15 -16.76
CA ALA A 267 4.72 12.17 -15.75
C ALA A 267 3.23 12.60 -15.71
N ASP A 268 2.61 12.76 -16.89
CA ASP A 268 1.19 13.09 -17.00
C ASP A 268 0.28 11.94 -16.52
N LEU A 269 0.63 10.70 -16.87
CA LEU A 269 -0.07 9.51 -16.37
C LEU A 269 0.00 9.39 -14.84
N ILE A 270 1.09 9.84 -14.21
CA ILE A 270 1.24 9.88 -12.75
C ILE A 270 0.32 10.96 -12.14
N LEU A 271 0.21 12.13 -12.76
CA LEU A 271 -0.61 13.24 -12.27
C LEU A 271 -2.11 12.96 -12.39
N GLU A 272 -2.55 12.58 -13.58
CA GLU A 272 -3.97 12.59 -13.94
C GLU A 272 -4.59 11.19 -13.92
N GLY A 273 -3.74 10.17 -13.99
CA GLY A 273 -4.14 8.79 -14.19
C GLY A 273 -4.43 8.46 -15.66
N PRO A 274 -4.39 7.18 -16.03
CA PRO A 274 -4.46 6.71 -17.43
C PRO A 274 -5.74 7.11 -18.15
N ARG A 275 -6.85 7.28 -17.41
CA ARG A 275 -8.14 7.61 -18.03
C ARG A 275 -8.22 9.03 -18.59
N LYS A 276 -7.59 10.00 -17.93
CA LYS A 276 -7.68 11.41 -18.36
C LYS A 276 -6.74 11.69 -19.54
N VAL A 277 -5.51 11.19 -19.45
CA VAL A 277 -4.48 11.39 -20.47
C VAL A 277 -4.85 10.74 -21.80
N LEU A 278 -5.40 9.51 -21.78
CA LEU A 278 -5.59 8.72 -23.00
C LEU A 278 -6.94 8.95 -23.71
N LEU A 279 -7.97 9.38 -22.98
CA LEU A 279 -9.31 9.60 -23.54
C LEU A 279 -9.54 11.06 -23.97
N GLY A 280 -8.60 11.96 -23.64
CA GLY A 280 -8.77 13.41 -23.79
C GLY A 280 -9.93 13.97 -22.97
N GLU A 281 -10.01 15.30 -22.84
CA GLU A 281 -11.13 15.99 -22.16
C GLU A 281 -12.49 15.87 -22.88
N GLN A 282 -12.68 14.92 -23.80
CA GLN A 282 -13.88 14.82 -24.63
C GLN A 282 -15.17 14.46 -23.87
N GLN A 283 -15.12 14.24 -22.55
CA GLN A 283 -16.32 13.99 -21.73
C GLN A 283 -16.89 15.21 -20.98
N GLN A 284 -16.31 16.41 -21.12
CA GLN A 284 -16.89 17.62 -20.49
C GLN A 284 -17.81 18.47 -21.37
N ARG A 285 -18.14 18.03 -22.61
CA ARG A 285 -18.99 18.79 -23.55
C ARG A 285 -20.32 18.13 -23.95
N THR A 286 -20.87 17.20 -23.17
CA THR A 286 -22.19 16.58 -23.47
C THR A 286 -23.17 16.64 -22.31
N ALA A 287 -23.19 17.77 -21.61
CA ALA A 287 -24.25 18.13 -20.68
C ALA A 287 -24.49 19.65 -20.76
N ASP A 288 -24.90 20.11 -21.95
CA ASP A 288 -25.70 21.32 -22.14
C ASP A 288 -26.99 20.91 -22.87
#